data_AF-S2D2C5-F1
#
_entry.id   AF-S2D2C5-F1
#
_cell.length_a   1.000
_cell.length_b   1.000
_cell.length_c   1.000
_cell.angle_alpha   90.00
_cell.angle_beta   90.00
_cell.angle_gamma   90.00
#
_symmetry.space_group_name_H-M   'P 1'
#
loop_
_entity.id
_entity.type
_entity.pdbx_description
1 polymer ?
#
loop_
_entity_poly.entity_id
_entity_poly.type
_entity_poly.pdbx_seq_one_letter_code
_entity_poly.pdbx_strand_id
1 'polypeptide(L)'
;MNKQDSVEEKELELFFSEWKEKDKDIRVPEFEFGKKRKFTLWSLLPVGIAATLLFGIWFLLPSEKDYQLEYDTLIITLVEDENQEQHFVIETKSSLDEWEAPSSSLLTEF
;
A
#
# COMPACT_ATOMS: atom_id res chain seq x y z
N MET A 1 -77.91 -13.12 40.40
CA MET A 1 -77.08 -13.57 39.27
C MET A 1 -77.98 -13.81 38.08
N ASN A 2 -77.83 -13.02 37.02
CA ASN A 2 -78.64 -13.14 35.82
C ASN A 2 -78.19 -14.39 35.05
N LYS A 3 -79.12 -15.27 34.65
CA LYS A 3 -78.77 -16.49 33.90
C LYS A 3 -78.09 -16.19 32.55
N GLN A 4 -78.34 -15.00 32.02
CA GLN A 4 -77.79 -14.53 30.75
C GLN A 4 -76.27 -14.32 30.83
N ASP A 5 -75.79 -13.70 31.90
CA ASP A 5 -74.36 -13.48 32.17
C ASP A 5 -73.57 -14.81 32.18
N SER A 6 -74.16 -15.87 32.73
CA SER A 6 -73.52 -17.20 32.82
C SER A 6 -73.46 -17.97 31.49
N VAL A 7 -74.29 -17.60 30.52
CA VAL A 7 -74.26 -18.19 29.17
C VAL A 7 -73.21 -17.50 28.33
N GLU A 8 -73.13 -16.16 28.41
CA GLU A 8 -72.13 -15.34 27.73
C GLU A 8 -70.70 -15.68 28.22
N GLU A 9 -70.51 -15.90 29.53
CA GLU A 9 -69.21 -16.33 30.07
C GLU A 9 -68.75 -17.68 29.51
N LYS A 10 -69.66 -18.64 29.33
CA LYS A 10 -69.33 -19.95 28.77
C LYS A 10 -69.00 -19.88 27.29
N GLU A 11 -69.70 -19.05 26.53
CA GLU A 11 -69.41 -18.83 25.11
C GLU A 11 -68.04 -18.18 24.92
N LEU A 12 -67.70 -17.21 25.78
CA LEU A 12 -66.39 -16.58 25.78
C LEU A 12 -65.27 -17.56 26.14
N GLU A 13 -65.48 -18.39 27.16
CA GLU A 13 -64.50 -19.41 27.56
C GLU A 13 -64.21 -20.39 26.42
N LEU A 14 -65.26 -20.82 25.72
CA LEU A 14 -65.16 -21.71 24.56
C LEU A 14 -64.42 -21.02 23.40
N PHE A 15 -64.75 -19.77 23.11
CA PHE A 15 -64.08 -18.95 22.09
C PHE A 15 -62.57 -18.80 22.35
N PHE A 16 -62.16 -18.47 23.58
CA PHE A 16 -60.75 -18.30 23.92
C PHE A 16 -60.00 -19.63 23.95
N SER A 17 -60.66 -20.75 24.31
CA SER A 17 -60.04 -22.07 24.26
C SER A 17 -59.66 -22.50 22.85
N GLU A 18 -60.54 -22.27 21.87
CA GLU A 18 -60.31 -22.60 20.47
C GLU A 18 -59.17 -21.75 19.88
N TRP A 19 -59.13 -20.46 20.23
CA TRP A 19 -58.05 -19.56 19.80
C TRP A 19 -56.70 -19.94 20.39
N LYS A 20 -56.66 -20.34 21.66
CA LYS A 20 -55.45 -20.80 22.33
C LYS A 20 -54.90 -22.09 21.73
N GLU A 21 -55.76 -22.96 21.23
CA GLU A 21 -55.34 -24.17 20.53
C GLU A 21 -54.68 -23.84 19.19
N LYS A 22 -55.26 -22.93 18.41
CA LYS A 22 -54.69 -22.46 17.13
C LYS A 22 -53.36 -21.74 17.30
N ASP A 23 -53.17 -21.00 18.39
CA ASP A 23 -51.94 -20.26 18.66
C ASP A 23 -50.74 -21.18 18.98
N LYS A 24 -50.99 -22.39 19.51
CA LYS A 24 -49.93 -23.37 19.82
C LYS A 24 -49.22 -23.91 18.58
N ASP A 25 -49.91 -23.96 17.45
CA ASP A 25 -49.34 -24.44 16.17
C ASP A 25 -48.50 -23.36 15.48
N ILE A 26 -48.57 -22.11 15.94
CA ILE A 26 -47.78 -21.02 15.41
C ILE A 26 -46.37 -21.12 15.99
N ARG A 27 -45.39 -21.44 15.13
CA ARG A 27 -43.98 -21.38 15.51
C ARG A 27 -43.60 -19.93 15.79
N VAL A 28 -43.36 -19.61 17.06
CA VAL A 28 -42.79 -18.32 17.46
C VAL A 28 -41.38 -18.22 16.85
N PRO A 29 -41.08 -17.21 16.02
CA PRO A 29 -39.75 -17.04 15.46
C PRO A 29 -38.76 -16.76 16.59
N GLU A 30 -37.61 -17.45 16.58
CA GLU A 30 -36.52 -17.15 17.50
C GLU A 30 -36.02 -15.73 17.24
N PHE A 31 -36.13 -14.88 18.25
CA PHE A 31 -35.53 -13.55 18.24
C PHE A 31 -34.02 -13.71 18.38
N GLU A 32 -33.26 -13.48 17.31
CA GLU A 32 -31.79 -13.54 17.35
C GLU A 32 -31.21 -12.31 18.07
N PHE A 33 -31.31 -12.28 19.39
CA PHE A 33 -30.53 -11.34 20.19
C PHE A 33 -29.05 -11.73 20.12
N GLY A 34 -28.30 -11.02 19.27
CA GLY A 34 -26.85 -10.93 19.40
C GLY A 34 -26.04 -11.99 18.65
N LYS A 35 -26.43 -12.42 17.44
CA LYS A 35 -25.44 -12.95 16.49
C LYS A 35 -24.55 -11.81 16.01
N LYS A 36 -23.60 -11.38 16.86
CA LYS A 36 -22.46 -10.59 16.41
C LYS A 36 -21.75 -11.45 15.38
N ARG A 37 -21.95 -11.15 14.09
CA ARG A 37 -21.15 -11.70 13.00
C ARG A 37 -19.71 -11.58 13.46
N LYS A 38 -19.03 -12.70 13.69
CA LYS A 38 -17.60 -12.74 14.01
C LYS A 38 -16.88 -12.27 12.75
N PHE A 39 -16.90 -10.96 12.52
CA PHE A 39 -16.22 -10.35 11.41
C PHE A 39 -14.74 -10.69 11.56
N THR A 40 -14.19 -11.22 10.48
CA THR A 40 -12.84 -11.74 10.29
C THR A 40 -11.75 -10.67 10.42
N LEU A 41 -12.03 -9.53 11.08
CA LEU A 41 -11.09 -8.42 11.28
C LEU A 41 -9.79 -8.90 11.95
N TRP A 42 -9.87 -9.87 12.86
CA TRP A 42 -8.69 -10.42 13.50
C TRP A 42 -7.79 -11.21 12.54
N SER A 43 -8.37 -11.78 11.47
CA SER A 43 -7.62 -12.45 10.40
C SER A 43 -6.95 -11.47 9.42
N LEU A 44 -7.40 -10.21 9.36
CA LEU A 44 -6.84 -9.17 8.49
C LEU A 44 -5.75 -8.35 9.18
N LEU A 45 -5.60 -8.48 10.49
CA LEU A 45 -4.54 -7.85 11.27
C LEU A 45 -3.12 -8.15 10.72
N PRO A 46 -2.73 -9.40 10.39
CA PRO A 46 -1.40 -9.67 9.85
C PRO A 46 -1.16 -9.03 8.47
N VAL A 47 -2.22 -8.85 7.66
CA VAL A 47 -2.12 -8.18 6.35
C VAL A 47 -1.78 -6.70 6.53
N GLY A 48 -2.39 -6.03 7.52
CA GLY A 48 -2.07 -4.64 7.85
C GLY A 48 -0.62 -4.47 8.33
N ILE A 49 -0.11 -5.40 9.14
CA ILE A 49 1.28 -5.37 9.64
C ILE A 49 2.28 -5.56 8.49
N ALA A 50 2.02 -6.49 7.57
CA ALA A 50 2.92 -6.72 6.43
C ALA A 50 3.03 -5.48 5.52
N ALA A 51 1.92 -4.80 5.28
CA ALA A 51 1.88 -3.60 4.43
C ALA A 51 2.67 -2.43 5.03
N THR A 52 2.56 -2.19 6.35
CA THR A 52 3.31 -1.11 7.01
C THR A 52 4.80 -1.39 7.07
N LEU A 53 5.18 -2.65 7.27
CA LEU A 53 6.58 -3.07 7.31
C LEU A 53 7.24 -2.92 5.93
N LEU A 54 6.55 -3.32 4.85
CA LEU A 54 7.01 -3.11 3.47
C LEU A 54 7.21 -1.63 3.13
N PHE A 55 6.25 -0.78 3.50
CA PHE A 55 6.34 0.66 3.26
C PHE A 55 7.49 1.30 4.05
N GLY A 56 7.68 0.87 5.30
CA GLY A 56 8.81 1.30 6.13
C GLY A 56 10.15 0.92 5.50
N ILE A 57 10.30 -0.34 5.08
CA ILE A 57 11.53 -0.82 4.44
C ILE A 57 11.83 -0.04 3.15
N TRP A 58 10.82 0.18 2.30
CA TRP A 58 10.99 0.97 1.08
C TRP A 58 11.51 2.37 1.38
N PHE A 59 10.94 3.05 2.38
CA PHE A 59 11.36 4.41 2.74
C PHE A 59 12.80 4.50 3.26
N LEU A 60 13.27 3.45 3.96
CA LEU A 60 14.62 3.41 4.49
C LEU A 60 15.67 2.89 3.50
N LEU A 61 15.27 2.24 2.40
CA LEU A 61 16.23 1.80 1.40
C LEU A 61 16.79 3.03 0.67
N PRO A 62 18.11 3.32 0.79
CA PRO A 62 18.71 4.31 -0.06
C PRO A 62 18.55 3.84 -1.50
N SER A 63 17.86 4.65 -2.32
CA SER A 63 17.98 4.52 -3.77
C SER A 63 19.46 4.68 -4.06
N GLU A 64 20.14 3.61 -4.49
CA GLU A 64 21.50 3.71 -5.01
C GLU A 64 21.47 4.82 -6.05
N LYS A 65 22.01 5.98 -5.69
CA LYS A 65 22.25 7.05 -6.63
C LYS A 65 23.48 6.63 -7.39
N ASP A 66 23.30 6.58 -8.71
CA ASP A 66 24.33 6.31 -9.70
C ASP A 66 25.68 6.86 -9.27
N TYR A 67 26.67 5.98 -9.40
CA TYR A 67 28.08 6.22 -9.26
C TYR A 67 28.46 7.64 -9.74
N GLN A 68 28.90 8.49 -8.82
CA GLN A 68 29.65 9.68 -9.20
C GLN A 68 31.02 9.18 -9.63
N LEU A 69 31.26 9.14 -10.94
CA LEU A 69 32.60 9.02 -11.47
C LEU A 69 33.37 10.23 -10.93
N GLU A 70 34.46 9.98 -10.19
CA GLU A 70 35.26 11.03 -9.57
C GLU A 70 35.94 11.95 -10.62
N TYR A 71 35.93 11.52 -11.90
CA TYR A 71 36.44 12.25 -13.05
C TYR A 71 35.50 12.06 -14.25
N ASP A 72 35.04 13.16 -14.85
CA ASP A 72 34.10 13.13 -15.98
C ASP A 72 34.81 13.15 -17.34
N THR A 73 36.06 13.64 -17.42
CA THR A 73 36.79 13.82 -18.69
C THR A 73 38.23 13.33 -18.59
N LEU A 74 38.65 12.50 -19.57
CA LEU A 74 40.01 11.98 -19.71
C LEU A 74 40.64 12.56 -20.99
N ILE A 75 41.68 13.38 -20.83
CA ILE A 75 42.39 14.05 -21.93
C ILE A 75 43.69 13.27 -22.21
N ILE A 76 43.89 12.84 -23.45
CA ILE A 76 45.10 12.15 -23.91
C ILE A 76 45.78 13.04 -24.94
N THR A 77 46.96 13.55 -24.61
CA THR A 77 47.76 14.45 -25.46
C THR A 77 49.03 13.76 -25.91
N LEU A 78 49.39 13.89 -27.19
CA LEU A 78 50.67 13.44 -27.73
C LEU A 78 51.64 14.64 -27.75
N VAL A 79 52.77 14.54 -27.05
CA VAL A 79 53.78 15.59 -26.97
C VAL A 79 55.10 15.05 -27.50
N GLU A 80 55.82 15.86 -28.27
CA GLU A 80 57.16 15.55 -28.78
C GLU A 80 58.21 16.26 -27.91
N ASP A 81 59.17 15.49 -27.39
CA ASP A 81 60.27 16.00 -26.57
C ASP A 81 61.39 16.63 -27.44
N GLU A 82 62.32 17.36 -26.83
CA GLU A 82 63.50 17.96 -27.47
C GLU A 82 64.34 16.95 -28.27
N ASN A 83 64.22 15.66 -27.94
CA ASN A 83 64.88 14.53 -28.60
C ASN A 83 64.08 13.91 -29.77
N GLN A 84 62.98 14.54 -30.22
CA GLN A 84 62.06 14.04 -31.25
C GLN A 84 61.36 12.71 -30.87
N GLU A 85 61.25 12.43 -29.58
CA GLU A 85 60.55 11.26 -29.06
C GLU A 85 59.14 11.65 -28.62
N GLN A 86 58.15 10.91 -29.14
CA GLN A 86 56.73 11.15 -28.84
C GLN A 86 56.32 10.41 -27.57
N HIS A 87 55.66 11.12 -26.65
CA HIS A 87 55.13 10.54 -25.43
C HIS A 87 53.68 10.97 -25.19
N PHE A 88 52.91 10.11 -24.54
CA PHE A 88 51.52 10.38 -24.17
C PHE A 88 51.45 10.99 -22.78
N VAL A 89 50.73 12.11 -22.65
CA VAL A 89 50.38 12.74 -21.37
C VAL A 89 48.89 12.54 -21.15
N ILE A 90 48.53 11.99 -19.99
CA ILE A 90 47.14 11.70 -19.63
C ILE A 90 46.75 12.61 -18.47
N GLU A 91 45.74 13.45 -18.68
CA GLU A 91 45.18 14.34 -17.67
C GLU A 91 43.73 13.97 -17.38
N THR A 92 43.36 13.92 -16.10
CA THR A 92 41.98 13.71 -15.64
C THR A 92 41.42 15.02 -15.12
N LYS A 93 40.30 15.50 -15.69
CA LYS A 93 39.64 16.73 -15.27
C LYS A 93 38.18 16.50 -14.88
N SER A 94 37.69 17.29 -13.93
CA SER A 94 36.28 17.30 -13.53
C SER A 94 35.51 18.30 -14.38
N SER A 95 34.29 17.96 -14.80
CA SER A 95 33.42 18.81 -15.63
C SER A 95 33.09 20.16 -14.97
N LEU A 96 33.29 20.29 -13.66
CA LEU A 96 33.06 21.50 -12.89
C LEU A 96 34.15 22.58 -13.10
N ASP A 97 35.34 22.18 -13.55
CA ASP A 97 36.49 23.06 -13.81
C ASP A 97 36.56 23.60 -15.26
N GLU A 98 35.70 23.10 -16.17
CA GLU A 98 35.72 23.48 -17.58
C GLU A 98 34.52 24.36 -17.96
N TRP A 99 34.78 25.65 -18.25
CA TRP A 99 33.77 26.59 -18.79
C TRP A 99 33.87 26.79 -20.31
N GLU A 100 34.79 26.12 -21.01
CA GLU A 100 34.92 26.17 -22.47
C GLU A 100 34.69 24.79 -23.11
N ALA A 101 34.15 24.80 -24.34
CA ALA A 101 33.88 23.57 -25.08
C ALA A 101 35.19 22.88 -25.51
N PRO A 102 35.29 21.54 -25.44
CA PRO A 102 36.50 20.78 -25.77
C PRO A 102 36.93 20.89 -27.25
N SER A 103 36.13 21.54 -28.09
CA SER A 103 36.44 21.79 -29.51
C SER A 103 37.46 22.91 -29.74
N SER A 104 37.81 23.72 -28.73
CA SER A 104 38.78 24.82 -28.91
C SER A 104 40.19 24.33 -29.24
N SER A 105 40.59 23.14 -28.78
CA SER A 105 41.90 22.54 -29.08
C SER A 105 42.04 22.11 -30.55
N LEU A 106 40.93 21.78 -31.23
CA LEU A 106 40.92 21.30 -32.62
C LEU A 106 41.00 22.41 -33.68
N LEU A 107 40.92 23.68 -33.30
CA LEU A 107 40.84 24.81 -34.24
C LEU A 107 42.12 25.65 -34.32
N THR A 108 43.18 25.28 -33.61
CA THR A 108 44.44 26.05 -33.55
C THR A 108 45.50 25.67 -34.59
N GLU A 109 45.10 25.02 -35.69
CA GLU A 109 45.98 24.77 -36.83
C GLU A 109 45.53 25.56 -38.06
N PHE A 110 46.05 26.78 -38.22
CA PHE A 110 46.38 27.42 -39.49
C PHE A 110 47.53 28.41 -39.32
#